data_AF-A0AAU5V411-F1
#
_entry.id   AF-A0AAU5V411-F1
#
_cell.length_a   1.000
_cell.length_b   1.000
_cell.length_c   1.000
_cell.angle_alpha   90.00
_cell.angle_beta   90.00
_cell.angle_gamma   90.00
#
_symmetry.space_group_name_H-M   'P 1'
#
loop_
_entity.id
_entity.type
_entity.pdbx_description
1 polymer ?
#
loop_
_entity_poly.entity_id
_entity_poly.type
_entity_poly.pdbx_seq_one_letter_code
_entity_poly.pdbx_strand_id
1 'polypeptide(L)'
;MRIVLEEVPDELARELFALLGQADKLPVAFTPEWTVSRAAALLRDLPTAAIEIIRAAAMADDGWASAEVFRGPDGKASLRGRTGAITKAIQRGATRKDWPADMPVPVQAQYDPNIPAFQRTSGFRMHADCVPVFRAAIERIEANV
;
A
#
# COMPACT_ATOMS: atom_id res chain seq x y z
N MET A 1 -9.44 21.59 -6.19
CA MET A 1 -8.58 21.73 -5.00
C MET A 1 -8.66 20.43 -4.22
N ARG A 2 -7.53 19.80 -3.89
CA ARG A 2 -7.46 18.57 -3.09
C ARG A 2 -6.76 18.91 -1.78
N ILE A 3 -7.38 18.57 -0.65
CA ILE A 3 -6.82 18.79 0.69
C ILE A 3 -6.61 17.42 1.32
N VAL A 4 -5.37 17.13 1.72
CA VAL A 4 -5.01 15.92 2.46
C VAL A 4 -4.47 16.38 3.81
N LEU A 5 -5.08 15.92 4.89
CA LEU A 5 -4.66 16.23 6.24
C LEU A 5 -4.17 14.95 6.90
N GLU A 6 -2.92 14.95 7.35
CA GLU A 6 -2.29 13.82 8.04
C GLU A 6 -1.86 14.28 9.43
N GLU A 7 -2.05 13.41 10.43
CA GLU A 7 -1.57 13.64 11.81
C GLU A 7 -2.14 14.89 12.49
N VAL A 8 -3.39 15.21 12.14
CA VAL A 8 -4.13 16.33 12.74
C VAL A 8 -4.43 16.02 14.22
N PRO A 9 -4.13 16.93 15.15
CA PRO A 9 -4.54 16.79 16.55
C PRO A 9 -6.06 16.65 16.66
N ASP A 10 -6.53 15.82 17.61
CA ASP A 10 -7.96 15.53 17.80
C ASP A 10 -8.83 16.79 17.93
N GLU A 11 -8.31 17.81 18.61
CA GLU A 11 -8.99 19.10 18.80
C GLU A 11 -9.24 19.79 17.45
N LEU A 12 -8.18 19.94 16.65
CA LEU A 12 -8.25 20.56 15.32
C LEU A 12 -9.09 19.72 14.36
N ALA A 13 -9.01 18.38 14.45
CA ALA A 13 -9.86 17.50 13.66
C ALA A 13 -11.35 17.72 14.00
N ARG A 14 -11.72 17.81 15.29
CA ARG A 14 -13.09 18.12 15.73
C ARG A 14 -13.55 19.48 15.24
N GLU A 15 -12.74 20.51 15.39
CA GLU A 15 -13.06 21.86 14.90
C GLU A 15 -13.28 21.87 13.40
N LEU A 16 -12.43 21.17 12.65
CA LEU A 16 -12.54 21.06 11.20
C LEU A 16 -13.79 20.29 10.78
N PHE A 17 -14.10 19.17 11.44
CA PHE A 17 -15.33 18.42 11.19
C PHE A 17 -16.58 19.20 11.57
N ALA A 18 -16.54 20.00 12.64
CA ALA A 18 -17.63 20.89 13.00
C ALA A 18 -17.82 21.98 11.93
N LEU A 19 -16.73 22.56 11.42
CA LEU A 19 -16.76 23.54 10.33
C LEU A 19 -17.32 22.94 9.04
N LEU A 20 -16.87 21.74 8.67
CA LEU A 20 -17.36 21.01 7.49
C LEU A 20 -18.81 20.56 7.66
N GLY A 21 -19.23 20.18 8.87
CA GLY A 21 -20.60 19.80 9.20
C GLY A 21 -21.57 20.98 9.25
N GLN A 22 -21.10 22.20 9.54
CA GLN A 22 -21.90 23.42 9.40
C GLN A 22 -22.15 23.79 7.92
N ALA A 23 -21.27 23.36 7.03
CA ALA A 23 -21.51 23.38 5.60
C ALA A 23 -22.23 22.09 5.19
N ASP A 24 -23.56 22.04 5.39
CA ASP A 24 -24.51 20.96 4.97
C ASP A 24 -24.42 20.53 3.46
N LYS A 25 -23.41 21.00 2.73
CA LYS A 25 -23.19 20.85 1.29
C LYS A 25 -21.85 20.20 0.92
N LEU A 26 -20.97 19.87 1.88
CA LEU A 26 -19.67 19.28 1.56
C LEU A 26 -19.66 17.77 1.83
N PRO A 27 -19.74 16.91 0.80
CA PRO A 27 -19.51 15.49 0.99
C PRO A 27 -18.06 15.27 1.42
N VAL A 28 -17.85 14.94 2.69
CA VAL A 28 -16.56 14.43 3.18
C VAL A 28 -16.45 12.98 2.71
N ALA A 29 -15.97 12.78 1.49
CA ALA A 29 -15.69 11.47 0.95
C ALA A 29 -14.28 11.05 1.37
N PHE A 30 -14.16 9.93 2.08
CA PHE A 30 -12.88 9.26 2.21
C PHE A 30 -12.55 8.64 0.85
N THR A 31 -11.69 9.29 0.07
CA THR A 31 -11.23 8.70 -1.18
C THR A 31 -10.44 7.43 -0.88
N PRO A 32 -10.67 6.35 -1.64
CA PRO A 32 -9.94 5.09 -1.52
C PRO A 32 -8.55 5.22 -2.13
N GLU A 33 -7.73 6.06 -1.51
CA GLU A 33 -6.40 6.41 -1.98
C GLU A 33 -5.38 6.21 -0.87
N TRP A 34 -4.20 5.74 -1.26
CA TRP A 34 -3.08 5.66 -0.33
C TRP A 34 -2.52 7.05 -0.06
N THR A 35 -2.39 7.35 1.23
CA THR A 35 -1.61 8.46 1.75
C THR A 35 -0.39 7.90 2.47
N VAL A 36 0.60 8.74 2.78
CA VAL A 36 1.84 8.29 3.43
C VAL A 36 1.53 7.67 4.78
N SER A 37 0.63 8.27 5.55
CA SER A 37 0.21 7.75 6.86
C SER A 37 -0.51 6.40 6.76
N ARG A 38 -1.43 6.23 5.79
CA ARG A 38 -2.12 4.95 5.56
C ARG A 38 -1.16 3.86 5.10
N ALA A 39 -0.24 4.20 4.20
CA ALA A 39 0.79 3.26 3.73
C ALA A 39 1.73 2.84 4.87
N ALA A 40 2.13 3.77 5.74
CA ALA A 40 2.95 3.45 6.91
C ALA A 40 2.20 2.54 7.90
N ALA A 41 0.91 2.80 8.14
CA ALA A 41 0.06 1.93 8.96
C ALA A 41 -0.07 0.53 8.36
N LEU A 42 -0.26 0.40 7.04
CA LEU A 42 -0.27 -0.89 6.35
C LEU A 42 1.07 -1.62 6.52
N LEU A 43 2.20 -0.94 6.27
CA LEU A 43 3.53 -1.54 6.38
C LEU A 43 3.82 -2.10 7.77
N ARG A 44 3.34 -1.46 8.84
CA ARG A 44 3.47 -1.96 10.22
C ARG A 44 2.63 -3.20 10.52
N ASP A 45 1.54 -3.44 9.79
CA ASP A 45 0.65 -4.62 9.95
C ASP A 45 1.06 -5.80 9.06
N LEU A 46 2.15 -5.67 8.29
CA LEU A 46 2.58 -6.68 7.33
C LEU A 46 3.73 -7.57 7.86
N PRO A 47 3.74 -8.86 7.48
CA PRO A 47 4.91 -9.70 7.71
C PRO A 47 6.08 -9.25 6.83
N THR A 48 7.32 -9.50 7.29
CA THR A 48 8.57 -9.07 6.61
C THR A 48 8.60 -9.42 5.12
N ALA A 49 8.21 -10.64 4.74
CA ALA A 49 8.22 -11.06 3.34
C ALA A 49 7.28 -10.26 2.42
N ALA A 50 6.19 -9.69 2.96
CA ALA A 50 5.29 -8.81 2.22
C ALA A 50 5.85 -7.38 2.15
N ILE A 51 6.49 -6.90 3.22
CA ILE A 51 7.21 -5.62 3.26
C ILE A 51 8.32 -5.62 2.21
N GLU A 52 9.09 -6.71 2.08
CA GLU A 52 10.16 -6.84 1.08
C GLU A 52 9.66 -6.63 -0.35
N ILE A 53 8.47 -7.15 -0.69
CA ILE A 53 7.87 -6.96 -2.02
C ILE A 53 7.50 -5.49 -2.24
N ILE A 54 6.81 -4.89 -1.28
CA ILE A 54 6.40 -3.48 -1.36
C ILE A 54 7.62 -2.57 -1.45
N ARG A 55 8.64 -2.83 -0.63
CA ARG A 55 9.90 -2.08 -0.60
C ARG A 55 10.63 -2.16 -1.92
N ALA A 56 10.86 -3.37 -2.44
CA ALA A 56 11.56 -3.54 -3.71
C ALA A 56 10.82 -2.82 -4.85
N ALA A 57 9.49 -2.89 -4.90
CA ALA A 57 8.71 -2.21 -5.92
C ALA A 57 8.68 -0.69 -5.74
N ALA A 58 8.55 -0.16 -4.52
CA ALA A 58 8.53 1.28 -4.25
C ALA A 58 9.89 1.97 -4.50
N MET A 59 10.98 1.25 -4.26
CA MET A 59 12.35 1.75 -4.45
C MET A 59 12.85 1.61 -5.90
N ALA A 60 12.18 0.81 -6.73
CA ALA A 60 12.41 0.81 -8.17
C ALA A 60 11.84 2.08 -8.81
N ASP A 61 12.59 2.68 -9.75
CA ASP A 61 12.19 3.93 -10.41
C ASP A 61 10.87 3.81 -11.16
N ASP A 62 10.58 2.63 -11.72
CA ASP A 62 9.37 2.36 -12.50
C ASP A 62 8.30 1.59 -11.71
N GLY A 63 8.51 1.30 -10.42
CA GLY A 63 7.56 0.51 -9.64
C GLY A 63 7.63 -1.01 -9.86
N TRP A 64 8.67 -1.53 -10.52
CA TRP A 64 8.82 -2.96 -10.82
C TRP A 64 9.82 -3.68 -9.90
N ALA A 65 9.41 -4.81 -9.35
CA ALA A 65 10.29 -5.73 -8.64
C ALA A 65 10.34 -7.10 -9.34
N SER A 66 11.51 -7.48 -9.85
CA SER A 66 11.72 -8.80 -10.47
C SER A 66 11.49 -9.93 -9.47
N ALA A 67 10.81 -10.99 -9.90
CA ALA A 67 10.61 -12.18 -9.08
C ALA A 67 11.93 -12.87 -8.68
N GLU A 68 13.00 -12.70 -9.46
CA GLU A 68 14.30 -13.30 -9.20
C GLU A 68 14.90 -12.83 -7.87
N VAL A 69 14.69 -11.56 -7.51
CA VAL A 69 15.14 -10.96 -6.24
C VAL A 69 14.60 -11.75 -5.03
N PHE A 70 13.42 -12.35 -5.17
CA PHE A 70 12.73 -13.04 -4.08
C PHE A 70 12.92 -14.55 -4.08
N ARG A 71 13.51 -15.12 -5.14
CA ARG A 71 13.64 -16.58 -5.32
C ARG A 71 14.86 -17.19 -4.64
N GLY A 72 15.68 -16.37 -3.99
CA GLY A 72 16.91 -16.79 -3.34
C GLY A 72 17.99 -17.21 -4.35
N PRO A 73 19.18 -17.62 -3.85
CA PRO A 73 20.34 -17.90 -4.70
C PRO A 73 20.16 -19.06 -5.68
N ASP A 74 19.27 -20.01 -5.35
CA ASP A 74 19.01 -21.20 -6.17
C ASP A 74 17.83 -21.02 -7.14
N GLY A 75 17.15 -19.88 -7.10
CA GLY A 75 16.02 -19.56 -7.98
C GLY A 75 14.74 -20.38 -7.73
N LYS A 76 14.68 -21.15 -6.64
CA LYS A 76 13.62 -22.15 -6.41
C LYS A 76 12.58 -21.72 -5.38
N ALA A 77 12.83 -20.67 -4.60
CA ALA A 77 11.89 -20.29 -3.55
C ALA A 77 10.51 -19.94 -4.16
N SER A 78 9.45 -20.53 -3.57
CA SER A 78 8.09 -20.32 -4.02
C SER A 78 7.63 -18.90 -3.67
N LEU A 79 7.06 -18.20 -4.65
CA LEU A 79 6.44 -16.89 -4.46
C LEU A 79 4.91 -16.99 -4.31
N ARG A 80 4.36 -18.21 -4.34
CA ARG A 80 2.91 -18.44 -4.25
C ARG A 80 2.39 -17.86 -2.93
N GLY A 81 1.36 -17.03 -3.04
CA GLY A 81 0.64 -16.49 -1.88
C GLY A 81 1.32 -15.32 -1.17
N ARG A 82 2.50 -14.86 -1.62
CA ARG A 82 3.22 -13.75 -0.95
C ARG A 82 2.44 -12.43 -0.97
N THR A 83 1.68 -12.15 -2.02
CA THR A 83 0.79 -10.98 -2.10
C THR A 83 -0.51 -11.14 -1.30
N GLY A 84 -0.89 -12.37 -0.94
CA GLY A 84 -2.13 -12.63 -0.20
C GLY A 84 -2.14 -12.02 1.19
N ALA A 85 -0.97 -11.89 1.83
CA ALA A 85 -0.84 -11.17 3.10
C ALA A 85 -1.19 -9.68 2.98
N ILE A 86 -0.83 -9.06 1.85
CA ILE A 86 -1.10 -7.65 1.56
C ILE A 86 -2.60 -7.43 1.42
N THR A 87 -3.27 -8.21 0.58
CA THR A 87 -4.72 -8.13 0.40
C THR A 87 -5.46 -8.33 1.72
N LYS A 88 -5.06 -9.32 2.52
CA LYS A 88 -5.69 -9.57 3.83
C LYS A 88 -5.47 -8.41 4.81
N ALA A 89 -4.29 -7.79 4.83
CA ALA A 89 -4.03 -6.64 5.71
C ALA A 89 -4.89 -5.43 5.32
N ILE A 90 -5.04 -5.16 4.02
CA ILE A 90 -5.94 -4.10 3.52
C ILE A 90 -7.38 -4.36 3.96
N GLN A 91 -7.87 -5.59 3.79
CA GLN A 91 -9.22 -5.97 4.22
C GLN A 91 -9.43 -5.84 5.74
N ARG A 92 -8.42 -6.23 6.54
CA ARG A 92 -8.47 -6.07 8.00
C ARG A 92 -8.54 -4.59 8.41
N GLY A 93 -7.70 -3.72 7.84
CA GLY A 93 -7.74 -2.29 8.16
C GLY A 93 -9.06 -1.63 7.74
N ALA A 94 -9.66 -2.06 6.62
CA ALA A 94 -10.99 -1.63 6.23
C ALA A 94 -12.06 -2.04 7.27
N THR A 95 -11.98 -3.27 7.79
CA THR A 95 -12.89 -3.76 8.84
C THR A 95 -12.73 -2.96 10.14
N ARG A 96 -11.50 -2.54 10.46
CA ARG A 96 -11.21 -1.66 11.60
C ARG A 96 -11.54 -0.19 11.36
N LYS A 97 -11.94 0.17 10.14
CA LYS A 97 -12.18 1.55 9.69
C LYS A 97 -10.93 2.44 9.69
N ASP A 98 -9.75 1.84 9.55
CA ASP A 98 -8.48 2.57 9.36
C ASP A 98 -8.44 3.28 8.00
N TRP A 99 -9.19 2.77 7.02
CA TRP A 99 -9.33 3.30 5.65
C TRP A 99 -10.61 2.78 4.97
N PRO A 100 -10.99 3.34 3.80
CA PRO A 100 -12.14 2.86 3.01
C PRO A 100 -12.06 1.39 2.61
N ALA A 101 -13.21 0.76 2.35
CA ALA A 101 -13.30 -0.66 2.03
C ALA A 101 -12.73 -1.02 0.64
N ASP A 102 -12.73 -0.06 -0.27
CA ASP A 102 -12.36 -0.15 -1.68
C ASP A 102 -10.92 0.33 -1.96
N MET A 103 -10.06 0.34 -0.92
CA MET A 103 -8.65 0.68 -1.08
C MET A 103 -7.96 -0.20 -2.13
N PRO A 104 -7.24 0.39 -3.10
CA PRO A 104 -6.57 -0.36 -4.14
C PRO A 104 -5.42 -1.19 -3.56
N VAL A 105 -5.23 -2.41 -4.07
CA VAL A 105 -4.04 -3.20 -3.72
C VAL A 105 -2.82 -2.52 -4.36
N PRO A 106 -1.82 -2.07 -3.57
CA PRO A 106 -0.76 -1.20 -4.08
C PRO A 106 0.20 -1.93 -5.01
N VAL A 107 0.36 -3.25 -4.83
CA VAL A 107 1.27 -4.09 -5.62
C VAL A 107 0.57 -5.37 -6.09
N GLN A 108 0.75 -5.71 -7.35
CA GLN A 108 0.15 -6.90 -7.96
C GLN A 108 1.23 -7.84 -8.50
N ALA A 109 0.99 -9.15 -8.37
CA ALA A 109 1.82 -10.14 -9.03
C ALA A 109 1.57 -10.08 -10.55
N GLN A 110 2.65 -10.05 -11.32
CA GLN A 110 2.63 -10.19 -12.77
C GLN A 110 3.10 -11.60 -13.13
N TYR A 111 2.53 -12.14 -14.20
CA TYR A 111 2.80 -13.49 -14.69
C TYR A 111 3.38 -13.42 -16.10
N ASP A 112 4.17 -14.41 -16.49
CA ASP A 112 4.68 -14.49 -17.85
C ASP A 112 3.52 -14.78 -18.83
N PRO A 113 3.21 -13.86 -19.76
CA PRO A 113 2.11 -14.06 -20.72
C PRO A 113 2.37 -15.22 -21.69
N ASN A 114 3.61 -15.65 -21.86
CA ASN A 114 3.99 -16.72 -22.79
C ASN A 114 3.82 -18.13 -22.20
N ILE A 115 3.56 -18.25 -20.90
CA ILE A 115 3.46 -19.55 -20.21
C ILE A 115 2.11 -19.64 -19.47
N PRO A 116 0.98 -19.85 -20.18
CA PRO A 116 -0.35 -19.84 -19.57
C PRO A 116 -0.61 -20.98 -18.59
N ALA A 117 0.07 -22.12 -18.71
CA ALA A 117 -0.01 -23.24 -17.76
C ALA A 117 1.16 -23.18 -16.76
N PHE A 118 0.89 -23.34 -15.45
CA PHE A 118 1.90 -23.21 -14.39
C PHE A 118 2.59 -21.84 -14.33
N GLN A 119 1.85 -20.76 -14.60
CA GLN A 119 2.32 -19.38 -14.57
C GLN A 119 3.21 -19.10 -13.34
N ARG A 120 4.52 -19.01 -13.59
CA ARG A 120 5.47 -18.50 -12.59
C ARG A 120 5.33 -16.98 -12.58
N THR A 121 5.22 -16.41 -11.39
CA THR A 121 5.25 -14.95 -11.19
C THR A 121 6.52 -14.38 -11.83
N SER A 122 6.41 -13.48 -12.79
CA SER A 122 7.56 -12.80 -13.41
C SER A 122 8.09 -11.68 -12.53
N GLY A 123 7.22 -11.08 -11.72
CA GLY A 123 7.58 -10.05 -10.75
C GLY A 123 6.35 -9.44 -10.11
N PHE A 124 6.56 -8.28 -9.48
CA PHE A 124 5.53 -7.53 -8.80
C PHE A 124 5.55 -6.08 -9.30
N ARG A 125 4.37 -5.57 -9.66
CA ARG A 125 4.20 -4.20 -10.15
C ARG A 125 3.43 -3.38 -9.12
N MET A 126 4.02 -2.29 -8.67
CA MET A 126 3.32 -1.28 -7.89
C MET A 126 2.58 -0.32 -8.82
N HIS A 127 1.37 0.11 -8.43
CA HIS A 127 0.66 1.14 -9.17
C HIS A 127 1.48 2.45 -9.15
N ALA A 128 1.57 3.15 -10.27
CA ALA A 128 2.44 4.34 -10.41
C ALA A 128 2.17 5.38 -9.31
N ASP A 129 0.90 5.66 -9.04
CA ASP A 129 0.48 6.63 -7.99
C ASP A 129 0.84 6.17 -6.57
N CYS A 130 1.07 4.88 -6.35
CA CYS A 130 1.46 4.33 -5.05
C CYS A 130 2.97 4.41 -4.82
N VAL A 131 3.79 4.44 -5.88
CA VAL A 131 5.27 4.45 -5.78
C VAL A 131 5.78 5.57 -4.86
N PRO A 132 5.48 6.86 -5.12
CA PRO A 132 5.99 7.94 -4.26
C PRO A 132 5.45 7.86 -2.83
N VAL A 133 4.20 7.42 -2.66
CA VAL A 133 3.56 7.30 -1.35
C VAL A 133 4.22 6.22 -0.49
N PHE A 134 4.42 5.03 -1.04
CA PHE A 134 5.02 3.93 -0.30
C PHE A 134 6.53 4.12 -0.08
N ARG A 135 7.22 4.78 -1.01
CA ARG A 135 8.62 5.20 -0.81
C ARG A 135 8.76 6.11 0.41
N ALA A 136 7.97 7.19 0.46
CA ALA A 136 7.96 8.11 1.60
C ALA A 136 7.54 7.43 2.91
N ALA A 137 6.58 6.49 2.85
CA ALA A 137 6.15 5.74 4.03
C ALA A 137 7.26 4.82 4.59
N ILE A 138 8.07 4.21 3.73
CA ILE A 138 9.22 3.39 4.14
C ILE A 138 10.28 4.27 4.81
N GLU A 139 10.68 5.37 4.15
CA GLU A 139 11.65 6.33 4.69
C GLU A 139 11.21 6.84 6.08
N ARG A 140 9.91 7.14 6.22
CA ARG A 140 9.30 7.55 7.48
C ARG A 140 9.39 6.48 8.57
N ILE A 141 9.15 5.21 8.26
CA ILE A 141 9.25 4.14 9.26
C ILE A 141 10.69 3.96 9.71
N GLU A 142 11.65 4.03 8.78
CA GLU A 142 13.07 3.85 9.08
C GLU A 142 13.68 4.99 9.88
N ALA A 143 13.25 6.23 9.63
CA ALA A 143 13.70 7.38 10.40
C ALA A 143 13.21 7.39 11.87
N ASN A 144 12.22 6.56 12.22
CA ASN A 144 11.64 6.43 13.55
C ASN A 144 12.12 5.18 14.32
N VAL A 145 13.14 4.48 13.79
CA VAL A 145 13.82 3.33 14.41
C VAL A 145 15.22 3.75 14.82
#